data_AF-A0A1H9ZII6-F1
#
_entry.id   AF-A0A1H9ZII6-F1
#
_cell.length_a   1.000
_cell.length_b   1.000
_cell.length_c   1.000
_cell.angle_alpha   90.00
_cell.angle_beta   90.00
_cell.angle_gamma   90.00
#
_symmetry.space_group_name_H-M   'P 1'
#
loop_
_entity.id
_entity.type
_entity.pdbx_description
1 polymer ?
#
loop_
_entity_poly.entity_id
_entity_poly.type
_entity_poly.pdbx_seq_one_letter_code
_entity_poly.pdbx_strand_id
1 'polypeptide(L)'
;MCGACGSGRVAAPWEDVLAGAGPDRRAARAEAAGRLLTGRRLRITPWRGGYLLTTATGAARPVASLDELWTEAGGPPPGSPTAQRWARAPVPAGWDLQAAAVWVSAAAGAGTIAAAELPTGRVDFGDGGASHAVRSSGTAEVGVLGPEPETALTDLLEFAAHG
;
A
#
# COMPACT_ATOMS: atom_id res chain seq x y z
N MET A 1 -3.03 31.33 -17.39
CA MET A 1 -4.23 30.51 -17.18
C MET A 1 -4.19 29.36 -18.19
N CYS A 2 -3.86 28.14 -17.74
CA CYS A 2 -3.99 26.92 -18.53
C CYS A 2 -5.02 26.04 -17.84
N GLY A 3 -6.22 25.96 -18.43
CA GLY A 3 -7.27 25.03 -18.03
C GLY A 3 -7.24 23.78 -18.93
N ALA A 4 -7.79 22.68 -18.40
CA ALA A 4 -8.16 21.44 -19.10
C ALA A 4 -7.20 20.23 -19.07
N CYS A 5 -6.54 19.96 -17.94
CA CYS A 5 -6.20 18.58 -17.55
C CYS A 5 -6.52 18.40 -16.06
N GLY A 6 -7.65 17.75 -15.78
CA GLY A 6 -8.04 17.39 -14.42
C GLY A 6 -7.02 16.46 -13.79
N SER A 7 -6.10 17.01 -13.01
CA SER A 7 -5.30 16.25 -12.05
C SER A 7 -4.99 17.16 -10.86
N GLY A 8 -6.05 17.65 -10.22
CA GLY A 8 -5.94 18.25 -8.89
C GLY A 8 -5.64 17.17 -7.85
N ARG A 9 -4.46 16.53 -7.93
CA ARG A 9 -3.87 15.86 -6.76
C ARG A 9 -2.89 16.83 -6.14
N VAL A 10 -3.19 17.24 -4.91
CA VAL A 10 -2.38 18.17 -4.12
C VAL A 10 -1.08 17.50 -3.63
N ALA A 11 -1.01 16.16 -3.65
CA ALA A 11 0.19 15.37 -3.36
C ALA A 11 0.19 14.02 -4.12
N ALA A 12 1.38 13.48 -4.39
CA ALA A 12 1.51 12.13 -4.94
C ALA A 12 1.08 11.07 -3.90
N PRO A 13 0.48 9.93 -4.31
CA PRO A 13 0.19 8.83 -3.40
C PRO A 13 1.44 8.38 -2.65
N TRP A 14 1.28 7.96 -1.38
CA TRP A 14 2.41 7.63 -0.52
C TRP A 14 3.27 6.50 -1.13
N GLU A 15 2.65 5.56 -1.82
CA GLU A 15 3.32 4.45 -2.47
C GLU A 15 4.16 4.90 -3.68
N ASP A 16 3.77 5.98 -4.35
CA ASP A 16 4.58 6.61 -5.39
C ASP A 16 5.76 7.39 -4.78
N VAL A 17 5.60 7.92 -3.56
CA VAL A 17 6.67 8.59 -2.81
C VAL A 17 7.71 7.58 -2.32
N LEU A 18 7.29 6.47 -1.73
CA LEU A 18 8.17 5.48 -1.10
C LEU A 18 8.59 4.36 -2.06
N ALA A 19 7.66 3.73 -2.77
CA ALA A 19 7.97 2.63 -3.70
C ALA A 19 8.26 3.12 -5.14
N GLY A 20 7.84 4.35 -5.48
CA GLY A 20 8.19 5.04 -6.72
C GLY A 20 7.13 5.00 -7.82
N ALA A 21 7.07 6.08 -8.60
CA ALA A 21 5.99 6.40 -9.53
C ALA A 21 6.13 5.84 -10.97
N GLY A 22 7.05 4.90 -11.23
CA GLY A 22 7.30 4.36 -12.58
C GLY A 22 6.17 3.42 -13.07
N PRO A 23 5.92 3.34 -14.39
CA PRO A 23 4.91 2.43 -14.94
C PRO A 23 5.18 0.96 -14.58
N ASP A 24 6.42 0.50 -14.68
CA ASP A 24 6.80 -0.89 -14.31
C ASP A 24 6.58 -1.15 -12.82
N ARG A 25 6.85 -0.15 -11.97
CA ARG A 25 6.61 -0.24 -10.52
C ARG A 25 5.12 -0.34 -10.20
N ARG A 26 4.28 0.42 -10.91
CA ARG A 26 2.81 0.30 -10.79
C ARG A 26 2.30 -1.04 -11.31
N ALA A 27 2.90 -1.58 -12.37
CA ALA A 27 2.54 -2.91 -12.89
C ALA A 27 2.86 -4.00 -11.85
N ALA A 28 4.05 -3.98 -11.26
CA ALA A 28 4.44 -4.88 -10.17
C ALA A 28 3.51 -4.75 -8.95
N ARG A 29 3.14 -3.52 -8.55
CA ARG A 29 2.13 -3.30 -7.49
C ARG A 29 0.77 -3.88 -7.86
N ALA A 30 0.32 -3.70 -9.11
CA ALA A 30 -0.97 -4.26 -9.55
C ALA A 30 -0.97 -5.79 -9.49
N GLU A 31 0.14 -6.43 -9.88
CA GLU A 31 0.32 -7.88 -9.79
C GLU A 31 0.31 -8.36 -8.34
N ALA A 32 1.12 -7.74 -7.47
CA ALA A 32 1.16 -8.07 -6.05
C ALA A 32 -0.21 -7.87 -5.38
N ALA A 33 -0.94 -6.79 -5.71
CA ALA A 33 -2.28 -6.56 -5.18
C ALA A 33 -3.27 -7.61 -5.68
N GLY A 34 -3.10 -8.11 -6.91
CA GLY A 34 -3.81 -9.26 -7.43
C GLY A 34 -3.64 -10.51 -6.58
N ARG A 35 -2.44 -10.77 -6.04
CA ARG A 35 -2.17 -11.90 -5.15
C ARG A 35 -2.99 -11.84 -3.85
N LEU A 36 -3.13 -10.67 -3.23
CA LEU A 36 -3.96 -10.48 -2.03
C LEU A 36 -5.47 -10.60 -2.28
N LEU A 37 -5.90 -10.33 -3.51
CA LEU A 37 -7.30 -10.43 -3.92
C LEU A 37 -7.67 -11.78 -4.54
N THR A 38 -6.74 -12.73 -4.54
CA THR A 38 -6.98 -14.09 -5.03
C THR A 38 -8.15 -14.70 -4.27
N GLY A 39 -9.30 -14.85 -4.94
CA GLY A 39 -10.55 -15.35 -4.35
C GLY A 39 -11.73 -14.36 -4.40
N ARG A 40 -11.49 -13.06 -4.54
CA ARG A 40 -12.57 -12.04 -4.62
C ARG A 40 -13.11 -11.81 -6.04
N ARG A 41 -12.61 -12.55 -7.04
CA ARG A 41 -12.92 -12.37 -8.48
C ARG A 41 -12.74 -10.91 -8.94
N LEU A 42 -11.79 -10.20 -8.33
CA LEU A 42 -11.38 -8.86 -8.70
C LEU A 42 -10.11 -8.95 -9.54
N ARG A 43 -10.00 -8.12 -10.58
CA ARG A 43 -8.78 -7.95 -11.38
C ARG A 43 -8.27 -6.53 -11.22
N ILE A 44 -6.96 -6.40 -11.00
CA ILE A 44 -6.28 -5.11 -10.95
C ILE A 44 -5.30 -5.06 -12.12
N THR A 45 -5.33 -3.95 -12.86
CA THR A 45 -4.33 -3.67 -13.90
C THR A 45 -3.78 -2.26 -13.71
N PRO A 46 -2.51 -2.00 -14.07
CA PRO A 46 -1.99 -0.63 -14.06
C PRO A 46 -2.81 0.24 -15.02
N TRP A 47 -3.13 1.46 -14.59
CA TRP A 47 -3.90 2.43 -15.37
C TRP A 47 -3.28 3.82 -15.21
N ARG A 48 -3.54 4.74 -16.14
CA ARG A 48 -2.91 6.08 -16.20
C ARG A 48 -2.87 6.78 -14.83
N GLY A 49 -1.70 6.77 -14.18
CA GLY A 49 -1.50 7.40 -12.87
C GLY A 49 -2.16 6.68 -11.68
N GLY A 50 -2.44 5.39 -11.78
CA GLY A 50 -3.09 4.59 -10.74
C GLY A 50 -3.36 3.15 -11.19
N TYR A 51 -4.57 2.65 -10.89
CA TYR A 51 -4.99 1.29 -11.21
C TYR A 51 -6.40 1.27 -11.78
N LEU A 52 -6.73 0.19 -12.49
CA LEU A 52 -8.09 -0.12 -12.90
C LEU A 52 -8.53 -1.36 -12.14
N LEU A 53 -9.55 -1.19 -11.29
CA LEU A 53 -10.20 -2.29 -10.58
C LEU A 53 -11.38 -2.79 -11.42
N THR A 54 -11.37 -4.07 -11.77
CA THR A 54 -12.45 -4.73 -12.50
C THR A 54 -13.11 -5.78 -11.62
N THR A 55 -14.43 -5.70 -11.47
CA THR A 55 -15.24 -6.63 -10.69
C THR A 55 -15.62 -7.88 -11.49
N ALA A 56 -16.16 -8.89 -10.81
CA ALA A 56 -16.63 -10.13 -11.44
C ALA A 56 -17.74 -9.91 -12.48
N THR A 57 -18.52 -8.82 -12.37
CA THR A 57 -19.57 -8.47 -13.33
C THR A 57 -19.04 -7.67 -14.52
N GLY A 58 -17.72 -7.42 -14.59
CA GLY A 58 -17.09 -6.64 -15.64
C GLY A 58 -17.14 -5.13 -15.44
N ALA A 59 -17.75 -4.63 -14.34
CA ALA A 59 -17.68 -3.21 -14.01
C ALA A 59 -16.23 -2.83 -13.69
N ALA A 60 -15.71 -1.83 -14.40
CA ALA A 60 -14.34 -1.35 -14.27
C ALA A 60 -14.34 0.08 -13.73
N ARG A 61 -13.52 0.33 -12.71
CA ARG A 61 -13.40 1.63 -12.06
C ARG A 61 -11.93 2.03 -11.95
N PRO A 62 -11.53 3.22 -12.45
CA PRO A 62 -10.20 3.74 -12.21
C PRO A 62 -10.08 4.17 -10.74
N VAL A 63 -8.96 3.83 -10.11
CA VAL A 63 -8.59 4.22 -8.75
C VAL A 63 -7.20 4.86 -8.75
N ALA A 64 -7.04 5.87 -7.92
CA ALA A 64 -5.90 6.77 -7.91
C ALA A 64 -4.70 6.25 -7.09
N SER A 65 -4.97 5.42 -6.08
CA SER A 65 -4.02 4.93 -5.09
C SER A 65 -4.42 3.53 -4.60
N LEU A 66 -3.51 2.88 -3.86
CA LEU A 66 -3.80 1.62 -3.17
C LEU A 66 -4.88 1.80 -2.08
N ASP A 67 -4.89 2.94 -1.39
CA ASP A 67 -5.88 3.20 -0.34
C ASP A 67 -7.32 3.29 -0.92
N GLU A 68 -7.48 3.95 -2.07
CA GLU A 68 -8.75 3.96 -2.80
C GLU A 68 -9.09 2.56 -3.32
N LEU A 69 -8.09 1.81 -3.80
CA LEU A 69 -8.28 0.44 -4.27
C LEU A 69 -8.89 -0.46 -3.19
N TRP A 70 -8.38 -0.42 -1.95
CA TRP A 70 -8.90 -1.25 -0.86
C TRP A 70 -10.27 -0.80 -0.37
N THR A 71 -10.52 0.51 -0.38
CA THR A 71 -11.85 1.07 -0.10
C THR A 71 -12.88 0.50 -1.09
N GLU A 72 -12.57 0.54 -2.39
CA GLU A 72 -13.43 0.04 -3.45
C GLU A 72 -13.54 -1.48 -3.50
N ALA A 73 -12.50 -2.19 -3.09
CA ALA A 73 -12.53 -3.64 -2.96
C ALA A 73 -13.39 -4.10 -1.76
N GLY A 74 -13.92 -3.20 -0.94
CA GLY A 74 -14.70 -3.52 0.26
C GLY A 74 -13.82 -4.09 1.35
N GLY A 75 -12.71 -3.40 1.66
CA GLY A 75 -11.90 -3.67 2.85
C GLY A 75 -12.74 -3.54 4.14
N PRO A 76 -12.35 -4.24 5.22
CA PRO A 76 -13.03 -4.09 6.49
C PRO A 76 -12.89 -2.65 7.00
N PRO A 77 -13.85 -2.16 7.81
CA PRO A 77 -13.72 -0.84 8.43
C PRO A 77 -12.46 -0.80 9.32
N PRO A 78 -11.80 0.36 9.46
CA PRO A 78 -10.62 0.48 10.31
C PRO A 78 -10.95 0.05 11.75
N GLY A 79 -10.07 -0.77 12.32
CA GLY A 79 -10.17 -1.20 13.71
C GLY A 79 -10.06 -0.02 14.69
N SER A 80 -10.60 -0.19 15.90
CA SER A 80 -10.46 0.81 16.97
C SER A 80 -9.02 0.88 17.50
N PRO A 81 -8.55 2.06 17.96
CA PRO A 81 -7.19 2.21 18.44
C PRO A 81 -6.96 1.43 19.74
N THR A 82 -6.20 0.35 19.63
CA THR A 82 -5.61 -0.41 20.73
C THR A 82 -4.19 0.09 21.03
N ALA A 83 -3.57 -0.36 22.12
CA ALA A 83 -2.16 -0.04 22.40
C ALA A 83 -1.28 -0.48 21.21
N GLN A 84 -0.44 0.44 20.71
CA GLN A 84 0.41 0.21 19.54
C GLN A 84 1.87 0.11 19.97
N ARG A 85 2.61 -0.79 19.35
CA ARG A 85 4.08 -0.89 19.52
C ARG A 85 4.75 -1.12 18.16
N TRP A 86 6.05 -0.82 18.10
CA TRP A 86 6.85 -1.06 16.90
C TRP A 86 7.48 -2.45 16.93
N ALA A 87 7.45 -3.14 15.80
CA ALA A 87 8.37 -4.23 15.49
C ALA A 87 9.24 -3.82 14.30
N ARG A 88 10.51 -4.23 14.32
CA ARG A 88 11.49 -3.95 13.25
C ARG A 88 12.32 -5.19 12.95
N ALA A 89 12.74 -5.32 11.71
CA ALA A 89 13.66 -6.35 11.25
C ALA A 89 14.57 -5.81 10.13
N PRO A 90 15.75 -6.41 9.92
CA PRO A 90 16.57 -6.12 8.76
C PRO A 90 15.81 -6.43 7.47
N VAL A 91 16.08 -5.65 6.41
CA VAL A 91 15.50 -5.88 5.09
C VAL A 91 16.10 -7.15 4.47
N PRO A 92 15.29 -8.17 4.11
CA PRO A 92 15.81 -9.38 3.48
C PRO A 92 16.46 -9.12 2.12
N ALA A 93 17.40 -9.97 1.72
CA ALA A 93 17.92 -9.97 0.36
C ALA A 93 16.83 -10.37 -0.64
N GLY A 94 16.72 -9.65 -1.76
CA GLY A 94 15.72 -9.91 -2.79
C GLY A 94 14.29 -9.47 -2.42
N TRP A 95 14.13 -8.71 -1.33
CA TRP A 95 12.84 -8.22 -0.87
C TRP A 95 12.19 -7.27 -1.87
N ASP A 96 10.92 -7.51 -2.21
CA ASP A 96 10.17 -6.70 -3.17
C ASP A 96 9.45 -5.52 -2.50
N LEU A 97 9.96 -4.31 -2.75
CA LEU A 97 9.38 -3.06 -2.25
C LEU A 97 7.97 -2.79 -2.80
N GLN A 98 7.62 -3.29 -4.00
CA GLN A 98 6.28 -3.11 -4.57
C GLN A 98 5.27 -4.00 -3.86
N ALA A 99 5.61 -5.28 -3.63
CA ALA A 99 4.81 -6.17 -2.79
C ALA A 99 4.68 -5.64 -1.35
N ALA A 100 5.77 -5.14 -0.75
CA ALA A 100 5.72 -4.54 0.57
C ALA A 100 4.74 -3.37 0.66
N ALA A 101 4.76 -2.46 -0.33
CA ALA A 101 3.84 -1.32 -0.36
C ALA A 101 2.36 -1.75 -0.47
N VAL A 102 2.09 -2.79 -1.26
CA VAL A 102 0.76 -3.39 -1.39
C VAL A 102 0.28 -3.97 -0.08
N TRP A 103 1.12 -4.79 0.58
CA TRP A 103 0.79 -5.38 1.87
C TRP A 103 0.54 -4.31 2.93
N VAL A 104 1.42 -3.30 3.01
CA VAL A 104 1.29 -2.18 3.96
C VAL A 104 -0.02 -1.44 3.77
N SER A 105 -0.41 -1.12 2.53
CA SER A 105 -1.69 -0.45 2.25
C SER A 105 -2.89 -1.33 2.66
N ALA A 106 -2.83 -2.64 2.38
CA ALA A 106 -3.90 -3.57 2.73
C ALA A 106 -4.04 -3.74 4.26
N ALA A 107 -2.90 -3.89 4.95
CA ALA A 107 -2.81 -3.99 6.41
C ALA A 107 -3.33 -2.71 7.09
N ALA A 108 -2.95 -1.54 6.58
CA ALA A 108 -3.46 -0.27 7.06
C ALA A 108 -4.98 -0.13 6.83
N GLY A 109 -5.46 -0.49 5.64
CA GLY A 109 -6.89 -0.51 5.32
C GLY A 109 -7.69 -1.46 6.21
N ALA A 110 -7.07 -2.54 6.68
CA ALA A 110 -7.67 -3.47 7.64
C ALA A 110 -7.51 -3.06 9.11
N GLY A 111 -6.79 -1.96 9.39
CA GLY A 111 -6.48 -1.51 10.75
C GLY A 111 -5.50 -2.40 11.51
N THR A 112 -4.74 -3.27 10.84
CA THR A 112 -3.74 -4.12 11.49
C THR A 112 -2.43 -3.37 11.76
N ILE A 113 -2.18 -2.28 11.02
CA ILE A 113 -1.05 -1.37 11.25
C ILE A 113 -1.52 0.09 11.18
N ALA A 114 -0.84 0.97 11.90
CA ALA A 114 -1.04 2.41 11.90
C ALA A 114 0.14 3.17 11.25
N ALA A 115 1.29 2.53 11.10
CA ALA A 115 2.43 3.09 10.37
C ALA A 115 3.36 1.97 9.88
N ALA A 116 4.17 2.29 8.88
CA ALA A 116 5.23 1.41 8.39
C ALA A 116 6.50 2.20 8.08
N GLU A 117 7.66 1.61 8.41
CA GLU A 117 8.98 2.06 7.99
C GLU A 117 9.47 1.14 6.87
N LEU A 118 9.72 1.73 5.70
CA LEU A 118 10.30 1.08 4.52
C LEU A 118 11.71 1.63 4.31
N PRO A 119 12.57 0.94 3.52
CA PRO A 119 13.95 1.39 3.29
C PRO A 119 14.06 2.81 2.73
N THR A 120 13.03 3.25 2.02
CA THR A 120 12.96 4.57 1.37
C THR A 120 12.31 5.66 2.23
N GLY A 121 11.78 5.33 3.40
CA GLY A 121 11.08 6.27 4.27
C GLY A 121 9.91 5.64 5.03
N ARG A 122 9.17 6.49 5.73
CA ARG A 122 8.08 6.10 6.62
C ARG A 122 6.73 6.57 6.07
N VAL A 123 5.68 5.81 6.33
CA VAL A 123 4.29 6.20 6.13
C VAL A 123 3.51 6.04 7.43
N ASP A 124 2.71 7.04 7.77
CA ASP A 124 1.75 7.03 8.87
C ASP A 124 0.33 7.07 8.30
N PHE A 125 -0.57 6.28 8.85
CA PHE A 125 -1.98 6.18 8.45
C PHE A 125 -2.86 6.80 9.52
N GLY A 126 -3.42 7.98 9.23
CA GLY A 126 -4.24 8.73 10.17
C GLY A 126 -5.68 8.22 10.25
N ASP A 127 -6.33 8.50 11.39
CA ASP A 127 -7.76 8.30 11.59
C ASP A 127 -8.54 9.13 10.55
N GLY A 128 -9.20 8.46 9.62
CA GLY A 128 -9.88 9.10 8.47
C GLY A 128 -9.29 8.76 7.10
N GLY A 129 -8.31 7.86 7.03
CA GLY A 129 -7.82 7.28 5.77
C GLY A 129 -6.78 8.15 5.04
N ALA A 130 -6.32 9.23 5.65
CA ALA A 130 -5.23 10.03 5.10
C ALA A 130 -3.88 9.39 5.44
N SER A 131 -3.10 9.05 4.42
CA SER A 131 -1.71 8.60 4.57
C SER A 131 -0.75 9.79 4.50
N HIS A 132 0.28 9.82 5.35
CA HIS A 132 1.36 10.79 5.27
C HIS A 132 2.71 10.06 5.15
N ALA A 133 3.45 10.31 4.06
CA ALA A 133 4.75 9.69 3.84
C ALA A 133 5.89 10.69 3.86
N VAL A 134 6.98 10.30 4.51
CA VAL A 134 8.24 11.04 4.59
C VAL A 134 9.35 10.17 4.05
N ARG A 135 10.04 10.64 3.01
CA ARG A 135 11.27 9.98 2.54
C ARG A 135 12.38 10.13 3.56
N SER A 136 13.16 9.08 3.72
CA SER A 136 14.39 9.08 4.51
C SER A 136 15.54 8.52 3.69
N SER A 137 16.77 8.91 4.02
CA SER A 137 17.96 8.30 3.44
C SER A 137 18.15 6.91 4.06
N GLY A 138 17.56 5.89 3.43
CA GLY A 138 17.96 4.49 3.55
C GLY A 138 18.07 3.93 4.96
N THR A 139 17.00 3.33 5.52
CA THR A 139 17.15 2.42 6.67
C THR A 139 17.46 1.01 6.18
N ALA A 140 18.37 0.30 6.85
CA ALA A 140 18.59 -1.14 6.61
C ALA A 140 17.49 -2.01 7.23
N GLU A 141 16.47 -1.39 7.82
CA GLU A 141 15.39 -2.03 8.54
C GLU A 141 14.04 -1.67 7.92
N VAL A 142 13.12 -2.63 8.01
CA VAL A 142 11.69 -2.48 7.79
C VAL A 142 10.97 -2.61 9.13
N GLY A 143 9.91 -1.86 9.33
CA GLY A 143 9.14 -1.91 10.57
C GLY A 143 7.66 -1.63 10.37
N VAL A 144 6.87 -2.07 11.33
CA VAL A 144 5.42 -1.81 11.40
C VAL A 144 5.02 -1.40 12.81
N LEU A 145 4.05 -0.49 12.88
CA LEU A 145 3.41 -0.06 14.12
C LEU A 145 1.99 -0.60 14.13
N GLY A 146 1.61 -1.34 15.17
CA GLY A 146 0.26 -1.90 15.30
C GLY A 146 0.02 -2.56 16.66
N PRO A 147 -1.16 -3.14 16.89
CA PRO A 147 -1.46 -3.94 18.09
C PRO A 147 -0.63 -5.21 18.21
N GLU A 148 -0.45 -5.92 17.10
CA GLU A 148 0.31 -7.17 17.00
C GLU A 148 1.43 -7.02 15.96
N PRO A 149 2.39 -6.12 16.18
CA PRO A 149 3.33 -5.72 15.14
C PRO A 149 4.31 -6.81 14.78
N GLU A 150 4.60 -7.78 15.66
CA GLU A 150 5.48 -8.92 15.35
C GLU A 150 4.81 -9.85 14.33
N THR A 151 3.53 -10.19 14.52
CA THR A 151 2.75 -10.97 13.55
C THR A 151 2.65 -10.22 12.22
N ALA A 152 2.29 -8.93 12.28
CA ALA A 152 2.22 -8.07 11.10
C ALA A 152 3.57 -7.96 10.37
N LEU A 153 4.68 -7.87 11.10
CA LEU A 153 6.01 -7.82 10.50
C LEU A 153 6.38 -9.14 9.82
N THR A 154 6.09 -10.28 10.46
CA THR A 154 6.30 -11.59 9.85
C THR A 154 5.51 -11.73 8.55
N ASP A 155 4.22 -11.39 8.56
CA ASP A 155 3.36 -11.45 7.38
C ASP A 155 3.88 -10.54 6.25
N LEU A 156 4.34 -9.32 6.59
CA LEU A 156 4.96 -8.41 5.63
C LEU A 156 6.21 -9.02 5.00
N LEU A 157 7.11 -9.56 5.83
CA LEU A 157 8.36 -10.16 5.36
C LEU A 157 8.09 -11.37 4.46
N GLU A 158 7.16 -12.24 4.85
CA GLU A 158 6.75 -13.40 4.06
C GLU A 158 6.11 -12.98 2.72
N PHE A 159 5.19 -12.02 2.74
CA PHE A 159 4.51 -11.58 1.51
C PHE A 159 5.48 -10.97 0.50
N ALA A 160 6.39 -10.13 0.96
CA ALA A 160 7.35 -9.44 0.11
C ALA A 160 8.61 -10.26 -0.22
N ALA A 161 8.77 -11.46 0.35
CA ALA A 161 9.76 -12.43 -0.09
C ALA A 161 9.36 -13.18 -1.37
N HIS A 162 8.07 -13.21 -1.71
CA HIS A 162 7.52 -13.89 -2.88
C HIS A 162 7.19 -12.91 -4.02
N GLY A 163 7.92 -11.79 -4.08
CA GLY A 163 7.84 -10.69 -5.05
C GLY A 163 7.90 -11.12 -6.49
#